data_AF-A0A485KUL3-F1
#
_entry.id   AF-A0A485KUL3-F1
#
_cell.length_a   1.000
_cell.length_b   1.000
_cell.length_c   1.000
_cell.angle_alpha   90.00
_cell.angle_beta   90.00
_cell.angle_gamma   90.00
#
_symmetry.space_group_name_H-M   'P 1'
#
loop_
_entity.id
_entity.type
_entity.pdbx_description
1 polymer ?
#
loop_
_entity_poly.entity_id
_entity_poly.type
_entity_poly.pdbx_seq_one_letter_code
_entity_poly.pdbx_strand_id
1 'polypeptide(L)'
;MVSLNAASLLSANQTAFKQCRTHGSFIKNFSGYMKIQAGFFGMWKMGFFTLQGIELAYAEDEGLPVLRSDIIAYVVPVKGKQTQLEFHMKSKKVWKTDCASEDIAGAWFAAVDDCMARLTYGIDRYLRSCEKKQTQSIMCGWLSHMDGKRVISRYFYILRHLTLSIAPNVDVLPEHYDVVTGLTAADLDGAMQLRFESQPMMVLRCDSVELLRLWHLIVRTCMNEPTRATFNVAPVAAPV
;
A
#
# COMPACT_ATOMS: atom_id res chain seq x y z
N MET A 1 23.29 2.69 9.52
CA MET A 1 22.23 3.27 10.37
C MET A 1 22.08 4.72 9.93
N VAL A 2 21.18 4.99 8.98
CA VAL A 2 21.01 6.32 8.40
C VAL A 2 19.96 7.06 9.21
N SER A 3 20.35 8.22 9.74
CA SER A 3 19.45 9.15 10.42
C SER A 3 18.50 9.78 9.39
N LEU A 4 17.24 9.36 9.39
CA LEU A 4 16.18 9.92 8.55
C LEU A 4 15.53 11.11 9.27
N ASN A 5 16.27 12.20 9.43
CA ASN A 5 15.68 13.50 9.76
C ASN A 5 15.51 14.32 8.48
N ALA A 6 14.49 13.96 7.71
CA ALA A 6 13.98 14.77 6.60
C ALA A 6 12.55 15.26 6.94
N ALA A 7 12.37 15.79 8.15
CA ALA A 7 11.15 16.50 8.53
C ALA A 7 11.34 18.00 8.20
N SER A 8 11.23 18.39 6.94
CA SER A 8 11.02 19.81 6.55
C SER A 8 10.71 19.94 5.04
N LEU A 9 9.68 20.74 4.72
CA LEU A 9 9.33 21.35 3.41
C LEU A 9 8.26 20.70 2.51
N LEU A 10 7.34 19.87 3.02
CA LEU A 10 6.11 19.57 2.27
C LEU A 10 4.95 20.44 2.77
N SER A 11 4.19 21.05 1.85
CA SER A 11 2.98 21.81 2.21
C SER A 11 1.94 20.88 2.86
N ALA A 12 1.07 21.40 3.72
CA ALA A 12 0.03 20.62 4.40
C ALA A 12 -0.85 19.80 3.43
N ASN A 13 -1.00 20.27 2.18
CA ASN A 13 -1.75 19.56 1.13
C ASN A 13 -1.00 18.33 0.59
N GLN A 14 0.34 18.37 0.55
CA GLN A 14 1.17 17.26 0.06
C GLN A 14 1.27 16.10 1.06
N THR A 15 1.07 16.35 2.35
CA THR A 15 1.05 15.30 3.37
C THR A 15 -0.36 14.71 3.56
N ALA A 16 -1.41 15.49 3.28
CA ALA A 16 -2.80 15.06 3.46
C ALA A 16 -3.30 14.05 2.41
N PHE A 17 -2.70 14.04 1.21
CA PHE A 17 -2.96 13.03 0.19
C PHE A 17 -1.72 12.78 -0.68
N LYS A 18 -1.35 11.52 -0.82
CA LYS A 18 -0.18 11.00 -1.52
C LYS A 18 -0.62 9.87 -2.45
N GLN A 19 -0.05 9.79 -3.63
CA GLN A 19 -0.33 8.76 -4.62
C GLN A 19 0.95 8.09 -5.09
N CYS A 20 0.92 6.77 -5.21
CA CYS A 20 2.05 6.02 -5.77
C CYS A 20 2.23 6.30 -7.25
N ARG A 21 3.46 6.63 -7.66
CA ARG A 21 3.85 6.83 -9.06
C ARG A 21 4.20 5.54 -9.80
N THR A 22 3.92 4.38 -9.20
CA THR A 22 4.21 3.08 -9.81
C THR A 22 3.16 2.74 -10.86
N HIS A 23 3.35 3.25 -12.08
CA HIS A 23 2.48 2.93 -13.22
C HIS A 23 2.48 1.42 -13.50
N GLY A 24 1.29 0.86 -13.71
CA GLY A 24 1.13 -0.56 -14.05
C GLY A 24 1.23 -1.55 -12.87
N SER A 25 1.28 -1.06 -11.62
CA SER A 25 1.12 -1.93 -10.46
C SER A 25 -0.25 -2.59 -10.45
N PHE A 26 -0.30 -3.82 -9.94
CA PHE A 26 -1.57 -4.53 -9.78
C PHE A 26 -2.52 -3.78 -8.84
N ILE A 27 -1.98 -3.35 -7.69
CA ILE A 27 -2.71 -2.59 -6.67
C ILE A 27 -2.38 -1.11 -6.82
N LYS A 28 -3.41 -0.27 -6.79
CA LYS A 28 -3.25 1.17 -6.64
C LYS A 28 -3.16 1.54 -5.17
N ASN A 29 -2.25 2.46 -4.88
CA ASN A 29 -1.85 2.78 -3.52
C ASN A 29 -1.91 4.29 -3.31
N PHE A 30 -2.58 4.68 -2.23
CA PHE A 30 -2.74 6.07 -1.79
C PHE A 30 -2.52 6.17 -0.28
N SER A 31 -2.07 7.31 0.20
CA SER A 31 -1.92 7.53 1.64
C SER A 31 -2.09 8.99 2.00
N GLY A 32 -2.13 9.29 3.29
CA GLY A 32 -2.18 10.66 3.77
C GLY A 32 -2.83 10.79 5.14
N TYR A 33 -2.77 11.99 5.69
CA TYR A 33 -3.35 12.29 6.99
C TYR A 33 -4.84 12.64 6.89
N MET A 34 -5.63 12.02 7.75
CA MET A 34 -7.02 12.39 8.03
C MET A 34 -7.25 12.36 9.54
N LYS A 35 -8.26 13.08 10.02
CA LYS A 35 -8.77 12.85 11.38
C LYS A 35 -9.80 11.73 11.35
N ILE A 36 -9.81 10.89 12.36
CA ILE A 36 -10.83 9.86 12.57
C ILE A 36 -11.54 10.05 13.90
N GLN A 37 -12.84 9.82 13.90
CA GLN A 37 -13.61 9.80 15.13
C GLN A 37 -13.32 8.51 15.92
N ALA A 38 -12.78 8.65 17.14
CA ALA A 38 -12.37 7.53 17.98
C ALA A 38 -12.81 7.71 19.44
N GLY A 39 -13.05 6.57 20.11
CA GLY A 39 -13.42 6.51 21.52
C GLY A 39 -14.89 6.79 21.80
N PHE A 40 -15.32 6.54 23.04
CA PHE A 40 -16.71 6.66 23.48
C PHE A 40 -17.24 8.10 23.39
N PHE A 41 -16.36 9.09 23.58
CA PHE A 41 -16.70 10.51 23.50
C PHE A 41 -16.61 11.09 22.07
N GLY A 42 -16.29 10.27 21.07
CA GLY A 42 -16.25 10.70 19.67
C GLY A 42 -15.20 11.77 19.38
N MET A 43 -14.04 11.70 20.03
CA MET A 43 -12.94 12.64 19.79
C MET A 43 -12.32 12.41 18.41
N TRP A 44 -11.94 13.50 17.76
CA TRP A 44 -11.19 13.46 16.51
C TRP A 44 -9.70 13.29 16.80
N LYS A 45 -9.10 12.25 16.24
CA LYS A 45 -7.66 12.02 16.30
C LYS A 45 -7.07 12.09 14.92
N MET A 46 -6.01 12.89 14.75
CA MET A 46 -5.20 12.84 13.54
C MET A 46 -4.50 11.48 13.47
N GLY A 47 -4.37 10.92 12.27
CA GLY A 47 -3.45 9.83 12.03
C GLY A 47 -3.25 9.58 10.55
N PHE A 48 -2.39 8.61 10.27
CA PHE A 48 -1.93 8.31 8.93
C PHE A 48 -2.72 7.14 8.34
N PHE A 49 -3.26 7.35 7.15
CA PHE A 49 -4.06 6.37 6.43
C PHE A 49 -3.32 5.83 5.23
N THR A 50 -3.47 4.54 4.97
CA THR A 50 -2.99 3.89 3.75
C THR A 50 -4.13 3.13 3.09
N LEU A 51 -4.35 3.38 1.80
CA LEU A 51 -5.31 2.67 0.96
C LEU A 51 -4.52 1.82 -0.04
N GLN A 52 -4.65 0.51 0.10
CA GLN A 52 -4.03 -0.49 -0.77
C GLN A 52 -5.15 -1.25 -1.49
N GLY A 53 -5.45 -0.81 -2.71
CA GLY A 53 -6.64 -1.25 -3.42
C GLY A 53 -7.87 -0.74 -2.67
N ILE A 54 -8.61 -1.64 -2.03
CA ILE A 54 -9.80 -1.31 -1.23
C ILE A 54 -9.60 -1.60 0.27
N GLU A 55 -8.40 -1.99 0.68
CA GLU A 55 -8.03 -2.13 2.07
C GLU A 55 -7.59 -0.77 2.62
N LEU A 56 -8.28 -0.29 3.64
CA LEU A 56 -7.93 0.94 4.35
C LEU A 56 -7.33 0.58 5.70
N ALA A 57 -6.14 1.10 5.98
CA ALA A 57 -5.48 0.95 7.26
C ALA A 57 -5.19 2.32 7.90
N TYR A 58 -5.15 2.32 9.23
CA TYR A 58 -4.91 3.48 10.08
C TYR A 58 -3.76 3.20 11.06
N ALA A 59 -2.83 4.14 11.14
CA ALA A 59 -1.78 4.20 12.15
C ALA A 59 -1.79 5.58 12.84
N GLU A 60 -1.18 5.69 14.03
CA GLU A 60 -1.09 6.98 14.73
C GLU A 60 -0.25 8.00 13.95
N ASP A 61 0.77 7.52 13.23
CA ASP A 61 1.64 8.34 12.41
C ASP A 61 2.25 7.51 11.26
N GLU A 62 2.90 8.18 10.32
CA GLU A 62 3.61 7.57 9.21
C GLU A 62 4.73 6.63 9.69
N GLY A 63 4.88 5.46 9.05
CA GLY A 63 5.88 4.45 9.41
C GLY A 63 5.59 3.63 10.68
N LEU A 64 4.58 4.03 11.47
CA LEU A 64 4.17 3.31 12.68
C LEU A 64 3.32 2.06 12.39
N PRO A 65 3.24 1.11 13.34
CA PRO A 65 2.37 -0.06 13.20
C PRO A 65 0.90 0.32 13.01
N VAL A 66 0.22 -0.43 12.15
CA VAL A 66 -1.23 -0.27 11.95
C VAL A 66 -1.98 -0.67 13.22
N LEU A 67 -2.88 0.22 13.63
CA LEU A 67 -3.81 -0.02 14.74
C LEU A 67 -5.10 -0.69 14.27
N ARG A 68 -5.53 -0.39 13.04
CA ARG A 68 -6.78 -0.92 12.46
C ARG A 68 -6.64 -1.03 10.95
N SER A 69 -7.10 -2.14 10.38
CA SER A 69 -7.29 -2.32 8.95
C SER A 69 -8.68 -2.91 8.69
N ASP A 70 -9.27 -2.56 7.56
CA ASP A 70 -10.52 -3.15 7.09
C ASP A 70 -10.67 -2.98 5.57
N ILE A 71 -11.64 -3.69 5.00
CA ILE A 71 -11.97 -3.60 3.57
C ILE A 71 -13.16 -2.67 3.39
N ILE A 72 -12.99 -1.66 2.54
CA ILE A 72 -14.06 -0.73 2.18
C ILE A 72 -15.14 -1.48 1.39
N ALA A 73 -16.40 -1.30 1.80
CA ALA A 73 -17.57 -1.69 1.02
C ALA A 73 -18.01 -0.55 0.11
N TYR A 74 -18.06 0.68 0.64
CA TYR A 74 -18.28 1.91 -0.12
C TYR A 74 -17.88 3.13 0.73
N VAL A 75 -17.74 4.30 0.08
CA VAL A 75 -17.48 5.59 0.73
C VAL A 75 -18.57 6.58 0.37
N VAL A 76 -18.98 7.43 1.31
CA VAL A 76 -19.94 8.51 1.05
C VAL A 76 -19.47 9.83 1.65
N PRO A 77 -19.72 10.97 0.98
CA PRO A 77 -19.56 12.28 1.59
C PRO A 77 -20.66 12.52 2.63
N VAL A 78 -20.33 13.21 3.72
CA VAL A 78 -21.31 13.58 4.74
C VAL A 78 -22.10 14.81 4.28
N LYS A 79 -23.43 14.69 4.23
CA LYS A 79 -24.32 15.79 3.82
C LYS A 79 -24.09 17.05 4.67
N GLY A 80 -23.80 18.16 4.01
CA GLY A 80 -23.55 19.45 4.66
C GLY A 80 -22.18 19.61 5.30
N LYS A 81 -21.25 18.66 5.11
CA LYS A 81 -19.87 18.73 5.63
C LYS A 81 -18.87 18.33 4.56
N GLN A 82 -18.37 19.31 3.81
CA GLN A 82 -17.55 19.12 2.61
C GLN A 82 -16.20 18.41 2.85
N THR A 83 -15.66 18.46 4.06
CA THR A 83 -14.39 17.81 4.42
C THR A 83 -14.55 16.39 4.97
N GLN A 84 -15.80 15.94 5.20
CA GLN A 84 -16.04 14.70 5.94
C GLN A 84 -16.49 13.56 5.02
N LEU A 85 -15.84 12.41 5.21
CA LEU A 85 -16.16 11.14 4.53
C LEU A 85 -16.51 10.06 5.56
N GLU A 86 -17.47 9.22 5.20
CA GLU A 86 -17.74 7.97 5.90
C GLU A 86 -17.29 6.79 5.04
N PHE A 87 -16.31 6.04 5.55
CA PHE A 87 -15.90 4.77 4.97
C PHE A 87 -16.72 3.65 5.61
N HIS A 88 -17.60 3.05 4.83
CA HIS A 88 -18.43 1.93 5.24
C HIS A 88 -17.68 0.64 4.92
N MET A 89 -17.32 -0.11 5.96
CA MET A 89 -16.48 -1.29 5.85
C MET A 89 -17.31 -2.56 5.62
N LYS A 90 -16.71 -3.59 5.02
CA LYS A 90 -17.32 -4.92 4.87
C LYS A 90 -17.62 -5.57 6.22
N SER A 91 -16.87 -5.22 7.27
CA SER A 91 -17.16 -5.61 8.65
C SER A 91 -18.40 -4.93 9.26
N LYS A 92 -19.11 -4.09 8.50
CA LYS A 92 -20.24 -3.23 8.92
C LYS A 92 -19.84 -2.07 9.85
N LYS A 93 -18.56 -1.88 10.12
CA LYS A 93 -18.05 -0.69 10.82
C LYS A 93 -18.11 0.53 9.90
N VAL A 94 -18.32 1.71 10.48
CA VAL A 94 -18.24 2.98 9.76
C VAL A 94 -17.10 3.80 10.35
N TRP A 95 -16.12 4.16 9.53
CA TRP A 95 -15.04 5.06 9.94
C TRP A 95 -15.39 6.47 9.46
N LYS A 96 -15.72 7.33 10.42
CA LYS A 96 -16.00 8.74 10.17
C LYS A 96 -14.69 9.51 10.18
N THR A 97 -14.45 10.22 9.09
CA THR A 97 -13.19 10.93 8.87
C THR A 97 -13.43 12.39 8.54
N ASP A 98 -12.44 13.22 8.83
CA ASP A 98 -12.41 14.64 8.51
C ASP A 98 -11.07 14.96 7.85
N CYS A 99 -11.13 15.44 6.61
CA CYS A 99 -10.00 15.77 5.77
C CYS A 99 -9.57 17.23 6.00
N ALA A 100 -8.36 17.57 5.55
CA ALA A 100 -7.83 18.94 5.69
C ALA A 100 -8.59 19.98 4.85
N SER A 101 -9.18 19.58 3.72
CA SER A 101 -9.97 20.43 2.82
C SER A 101 -10.96 19.60 1.99
N GLU A 102 -11.87 20.29 1.30
CA GLU A 102 -12.81 19.68 0.34
C GLU A 102 -12.08 18.97 -0.80
N ASP A 103 -11.00 19.58 -1.33
CA ASP A 103 -10.19 18.99 -2.40
C ASP A 103 -9.57 17.65 -1.97
N ILE A 104 -9.07 17.58 -0.73
CA ILE A 104 -8.49 16.35 -0.17
C ILE A 104 -9.58 15.29 0.05
N ALA A 105 -10.76 15.67 0.52
CA ALA A 105 -11.89 14.75 0.62
C ALA A 105 -12.31 14.22 -0.77
N GLY A 106 -12.35 15.09 -1.77
CA GLY A 106 -12.58 14.71 -3.17
C GLY A 106 -11.54 13.73 -3.70
N ALA A 107 -10.25 13.96 -3.40
CA ALA A 107 -9.16 13.08 -3.80
C ALA A 107 -9.26 11.68 -3.17
N TRP A 108 -9.54 11.59 -1.87
CA TRP A 108 -9.79 10.32 -1.19
C TRP A 108 -11.00 9.58 -1.74
N PHE A 109 -12.11 10.29 -1.99
CA PHE A 109 -13.30 9.69 -2.59
C PHE A 109 -13.00 9.11 -3.98
N ALA A 110 -12.35 9.90 -4.85
CA ALA A 110 -11.98 9.47 -6.20
C ALA A 110 -11.00 8.29 -6.20
N ALA A 111 -10.04 8.27 -5.26
CA ALA A 111 -9.10 7.17 -5.10
C ALA A 111 -9.80 5.86 -4.75
N VAL A 112 -10.75 5.90 -3.82
CA VAL A 112 -11.56 4.71 -3.47
C VAL A 112 -12.40 4.27 -4.66
N ASP A 113 -13.07 5.18 -5.36
CA ASP A 113 -13.92 4.85 -6.51
C ASP A 113 -13.13 4.16 -7.64
N ASP A 114 -11.96 4.70 -8.00
CA ASP A 114 -11.08 4.08 -9.02
C ASP A 114 -10.54 2.71 -8.55
N CYS A 115 -10.24 2.52 -7.26
CA CYS A 115 -9.90 1.21 -6.71
C CYS A 115 -11.08 0.21 -6.78
N MET A 116 -12.29 0.66 -6.46
CA MET A 116 -13.50 -0.16 -6.50
C MET A 116 -13.84 -0.59 -7.93
N ALA A 117 -13.72 0.32 -8.92
CA ALA A 117 -13.93 0.01 -10.33
C ALA A 117 -12.98 -1.08 -10.87
N ARG A 118 -11.79 -1.21 -10.26
CA ARG A 118 -10.75 -2.18 -10.63
C ARG A 118 -10.93 -3.56 -10.01
N LEU A 119 -11.88 -3.76 -9.10
CA LEU A 119 -12.11 -5.06 -8.47
C LEU A 119 -12.46 -6.17 -9.48
N THR A 120 -13.00 -5.80 -10.63
CA THR A 120 -13.27 -6.73 -11.74
C THR A 120 -12.01 -7.17 -12.47
N TYR A 121 -10.90 -6.46 -12.30
CA TYR A 121 -9.60 -6.76 -12.88
C TYR A 121 -8.78 -7.65 -11.94
N GLY A 122 -9.13 -8.94 -11.93
CA GLY A 122 -8.45 -9.94 -11.10
C GLY A 122 -6.99 -10.18 -11.49
N ILE A 123 -6.25 -10.78 -10.55
CA ILE A 123 -4.80 -11.02 -10.68
C ILE A 123 -4.43 -11.86 -11.91
N ASP A 124 -5.24 -12.84 -12.31
CA ASP A 124 -4.95 -13.65 -13.49
C ASP A 124 -5.02 -12.83 -14.78
N ARG A 125 -5.97 -11.87 -14.84
CA ARG A 125 -6.09 -10.95 -15.98
C ARG A 125 -4.90 -9.99 -16.02
N TYR A 126 -4.43 -9.56 -14.85
CA TYR A 126 -3.21 -8.77 -14.72
C TYR A 126 -1.98 -9.50 -15.27
N LEU A 127 -1.69 -10.71 -14.75
CA LEU A 127 -0.51 -11.49 -15.14
C LEU A 127 -0.51 -11.84 -16.64
N ARG A 128 -1.68 -12.19 -17.21
CA ARG A 128 -1.84 -12.38 -18.67
C ARG A 128 -1.61 -11.10 -19.46
N SER A 129 -2.04 -9.94 -18.95
CA SER A 129 -1.78 -8.66 -19.60
C SER A 129 -0.28 -8.33 -19.59
N CYS A 130 0.42 -8.58 -18.48
CA CYS A 130 1.86 -8.39 -18.38
C CYS A 130 2.60 -9.25 -19.40
N GLU A 131 2.23 -10.52 -19.52
CA GLU A 131 2.79 -11.46 -20.50
C GLU A 131 2.53 -11.01 -21.93
N LYS A 132 1.27 -10.73 -22.29
CA LYS A 132 0.90 -10.29 -23.64
C LYS A 132 1.64 -9.02 -24.07
N LYS A 133 1.83 -8.07 -23.13
CA LYS A 133 2.50 -6.80 -23.39
C LYS A 133 4.01 -6.86 -23.18
N GLN A 134 4.55 -8.00 -22.75
CA GLN A 134 5.96 -8.14 -22.37
C GLN A 134 6.40 -7.04 -21.39
N THR A 135 5.58 -6.76 -20.39
CA THR A 135 5.88 -5.80 -19.31
C THR A 135 6.07 -6.55 -18.00
N GLN A 136 7.03 -6.13 -17.19
CA GLN A 136 7.25 -6.73 -15.86
C GLN A 136 5.99 -6.67 -14.99
N SER A 137 5.76 -7.72 -14.20
CA SER A 137 4.79 -7.68 -13.12
C SER A 137 5.30 -6.79 -12.00
N ILE A 138 4.43 -5.93 -11.52
CA ILE A 138 4.72 -4.95 -10.48
C ILE A 138 3.68 -5.11 -9.37
N MET A 139 4.15 -5.47 -8.18
CA MET A 139 3.36 -5.49 -6.95
C MET A 139 3.91 -4.43 -6.01
N CYS A 140 3.02 -3.67 -5.38
CA CYS A 140 3.43 -2.74 -4.35
C CYS A 140 2.34 -2.58 -3.29
N GLY A 141 2.76 -2.24 -2.08
CA GLY A 141 1.87 -2.11 -0.92
C GLY A 141 2.67 -1.83 0.35
N TRP A 142 1.97 -1.44 1.40
CA TRP A 142 2.58 -1.29 2.72
C TRP A 142 2.63 -2.63 3.44
N LEU A 143 3.82 -2.98 3.93
CA LEU A 143 4.04 -4.19 4.70
C LEU A 143 4.76 -3.83 6.01
N SER A 144 4.50 -4.62 7.05
CA SER A 144 5.15 -4.47 8.34
C SER A 144 6.40 -5.35 8.39
N HIS A 145 7.55 -4.77 8.67
CA HIS A 145 8.78 -5.51 8.92
C HIS A 145 8.79 -6.03 10.36
N MET A 146 8.96 -7.34 10.51
CA MET A 146 8.89 -8.06 11.78
C MET A 146 10.30 -8.41 12.30
N ASP A 147 10.48 -8.28 13.62
CA ASP A 147 11.55 -8.94 14.38
C ASP A 147 10.90 -9.83 15.45
N GLY A 148 11.03 -11.13 15.23
CA GLY A 148 10.19 -12.12 15.90
C GLY A 148 8.71 -11.74 15.76
N LYS A 149 8.01 -11.62 16.89
CA LYS A 149 6.57 -11.27 16.93
C LYS A 149 6.30 -9.76 16.90
N ARG A 150 7.33 -8.90 16.93
CA ARG A 150 7.19 -7.45 17.04
C ARG A 150 7.26 -6.81 15.65
N VAL A 151 6.37 -5.85 15.39
CA VAL A 151 6.51 -4.93 14.26
C VAL A 151 7.57 -3.89 14.62
N ILE A 152 8.65 -3.82 13.84
CA ILE A 152 9.71 -2.82 14.03
C ILE A 152 9.36 -1.54 13.28
N SER A 153 8.84 -1.69 12.07
CA SER A 153 8.61 -0.59 11.14
C SER A 153 7.63 -1.02 10.06
N ARG A 154 7.06 -0.04 9.37
CA ARG A 154 6.18 -0.25 8.22
C ARG A 154 6.69 0.59 7.06
N TYR A 155 6.92 -0.05 5.93
CA TYR A 155 7.43 0.60 4.72
C TYR A 155 6.55 0.30 3.53
N PHE A 156 6.70 1.09 2.48
CA PHE A 156 6.13 0.84 1.18
C PHE A 156 7.09 0.00 0.34
N TYR A 157 6.70 -1.22 -0.01
CA TYR A 157 7.51 -2.15 -0.77
C TYR A 157 7.07 -2.17 -2.23
N ILE A 158 8.02 -2.18 -3.16
CA ILE A 158 7.77 -2.34 -4.59
C ILE A 158 8.57 -3.55 -5.08
N LEU A 159 7.86 -4.54 -5.60
CA LEU A 159 8.43 -5.69 -6.28
C LEU A 159 8.24 -5.52 -7.79
N ARG A 160 9.34 -5.39 -8.53
CA ARG A 160 9.37 -5.44 -9.99
C ARG A 160 9.97 -6.78 -10.41
N HIS A 161 9.14 -7.69 -10.91
CA HIS A 161 9.49 -9.10 -11.07
C HIS A 161 9.99 -9.72 -9.74
N LEU A 162 11.30 -9.85 -9.55
CA LEU A 162 11.93 -10.32 -8.30
C LEU A 162 12.80 -9.25 -7.63
N THR A 163 13.00 -8.09 -8.26
CA THR A 163 13.72 -6.98 -7.66
C THR A 163 12.82 -6.27 -6.66
N LEU A 164 13.21 -6.32 -5.38
CA LEU A 164 12.52 -5.61 -4.31
C LEU A 164 13.18 -4.24 -4.08
N SER A 165 12.34 -3.23 -3.91
CA SER A 165 12.75 -1.88 -3.52
C SER A 165 11.86 -1.40 -2.38
N ILE A 166 12.41 -0.52 -1.54
CA ILE A 166 11.77 -0.07 -0.30
C ILE A 166 11.72 1.46 -0.32
N ALA A 167 10.58 2.01 0.07
CA ALA A 167 10.40 3.43 0.31
C ALA A 167 9.77 3.66 1.68
N PRO A 168 10.06 4.78 2.35
CA PRO A 168 9.28 5.23 3.50
C PRO A 168 7.78 5.32 3.20
N ASN A 169 7.42 5.76 1.99
CA ASN A 169 6.03 5.96 1.57
C ASN A 169 5.89 6.00 0.03
N VAL A 170 4.66 6.12 -0.46
CA VAL A 170 4.31 6.03 -1.89
C VAL A 170 4.82 7.17 -2.77
N ASP A 171 5.08 8.33 -2.18
CA ASP A 171 5.54 9.56 -2.83
C ASP A 171 7.07 9.70 -2.80
N VAL A 172 7.77 8.80 -2.10
CA VAL A 172 9.23 8.78 -2.00
C VAL A 172 9.81 7.84 -3.06
N LEU A 173 10.93 8.24 -3.67
CA LEU A 173 11.66 7.39 -4.61
C LEU A 173 12.12 6.12 -3.87
N PRO A 174 11.77 4.91 -4.36
CA PRO A 174 12.17 3.69 -3.69
C PRO A 174 13.65 3.41 -3.91
N GLU A 175 14.31 3.00 -2.84
CA GLU A 175 15.69 2.53 -2.86
C GLU A 175 15.71 1.04 -3.19
N HIS A 176 16.60 0.65 -4.09
CA HIS A 176 16.82 -0.76 -4.39
C HIS A 176 17.29 -1.49 -3.12
N TYR A 177 16.63 -2.60 -2.80
CA TYR A 177 17.01 -3.42 -1.65
C TYR A 177 17.83 -4.62 -2.09
N ASP A 178 17.20 -5.56 -2.82
CA ASP A 178 17.87 -6.75 -3.35
C ASP A 178 16.94 -7.53 -4.32
N VAL A 179 17.43 -8.64 -4.86
CA VAL A 179 16.67 -9.63 -5.63
C VAL A 179 16.16 -10.74 -4.73
N VAL A 180 14.86 -11.02 -4.80
CA VAL A 180 14.20 -12.12 -4.08
C VAL A 180 14.58 -13.46 -4.71
N THR A 181 15.17 -14.35 -3.92
CA THR A 181 15.60 -15.70 -4.32
C THR A 181 14.73 -16.80 -3.71
N GLY A 182 13.88 -16.48 -2.74
CA GLY A 182 13.00 -17.45 -2.11
C GLY A 182 11.86 -16.82 -1.32
N LEU A 183 10.79 -17.59 -1.15
CA LEU A 183 9.59 -17.20 -0.42
C LEU A 183 9.03 -18.41 0.35
N THR A 184 8.89 -18.26 1.65
CA THR A 184 8.26 -19.24 2.54
C THR A 184 7.16 -18.60 3.38
N ALA A 185 6.24 -19.40 3.90
CA ALA A 185 5.36 -18.95 4.97
C ALA A 185 6.21 -18.64 6.21
N ALA A 186 5.85 -17.63 6.98
CA ALA A 186 6.43 -17.37 8.29
C ALA A 186 5.56 -18.01 9.38
N ASP A 187 6.14 -18.24 10.57
CA ASP A 187 5.43 -18.79 11.75
C ASP A 187 4.48 -17.77 12.42
N LEU A 188 4.04 -16.75 11.66
CA LEU A 188 3.23 -15.63 12.12
C LEU A 188 2.07 -15.40 11.17
N ASP A 189 0.88 -15.20 11.73
CA ASP A 189 -0.32 -14.95 10.96
C ASP A 189 -0.17 -13.71 10.06
N GLY A 190 -0.57 -13.87 8.80
CA GLY A 190 -0.49 -12.79 7.82
C GLY A 190 0.93 -12.48 7.35
N ALA A 191 1.94 -13.27 7.70
CA ALA A 191 3.34 -13.00 7.35
C ALA A 191 3.95 -14.00 6.37
N MET A 192 4.89 -13.49 5.59
CA MET A 192 5.74 -14.24 4.68
C MET A 192 7.21 -13.94 4.98
N GLN A 193 8.08 -14.89 4.62
CA GLN A 193 9.52 -14.74 4.74
C GLN A 193 10.15 -14.73 3.35
N LEU A 194 10.89 -13.67 3.06
CA LEU A 194 11.65 -13.50 1.82
C LEU A 194 13.13 -13.80 2.07
N ARG A 195 13.73 -14.51 1.12
CA ARG A 195 15.19 -14.69 1.01
C ARG A 195 15.70 -13.87 -0.16
N PHE A 196 16.92 -13.39 -0.03
CA PHE A 196 17.53 -12.52 -1.02
C PHE A 196 18.89 -13.07 -1.48
N GLU A 197 19.44 -12.47 -2.53
CA GLU A 197 20.73 -12.86 -3.09
C GLU A 197 21.90 -12.47 -2.17
N SER A 198 21.87 -11.25 -1.63
CA SER A 198 22.97 -10.68 -0.83
C SER A 198 22.53 -10.25 0.58
N GLN A 199 21.27 -9.83 0.75
CA GLN A 199 20.73 -9.33 1.99
C GLN A 199 20.25 -10.46 2.93
N PRO A 200 20.22 -10.22 4.26
CA PRO A 200 19.58 -11.13 5.19
C PRO A 200 18.10 -11.35 4.86
N MET A 201 17.58 -12.51 5.24
CA MET A 201 16.14 -12.80 5.12
C MET A 201 15.29 -11.76 5.86
N MET A 202 14.09 -11.49 5.33
CA MET A 202 13.15 -10.53 5.91
C MET A 202 11.79 -11.19 6.14
N VAL A 203 11.19 -10.93 7.30
CA VAL A 203 9.82 -11.34 7.60
C VAL A 203 8.89 -10.15 7.44
N LEU A 204 7.93 -10.26 6.53
CA LEU A 204 7.00 -9.21 6.15
C LEU A 204 5.57 -9.63 6.46
N ARG A 205 4.85 -8.82 7.23
CA ARG A 205 3.44 -9.04 7.55
C ARG A 205 2.54 -8.12 6.72
N CYS A 206 1.55 -8.73 6.08
CA CYS A 206 0.46 -8.05 5.38
C CYS A 206 -0.66 -7.69 6.37
N ASP A 207 -1.45 -6.67 6.06
CA ASP A 207 -2.57 -6.26 6.93
C ASP A 207 -3.81 -7.16 6.78
N SER A 208 -3.86 -7.96 5.70
CA SER A 208 -4.88 -8.99 5.50
C SER A 208 -4.33 -10.24 4.84
N VAL A 209 -5.10 -11.31 5.00
CA VAL A 209 -4.85 -12.60 4.35
C VAL A 209 -4.93 -12.50 2.83
N GLU A 210 -5.82 -11.65 2.29
CA GLU A 210 -5.94 -11.47 0.84
C GLU A 210 -4.70 -10.78 0.27
N LEU A 211 -4.19 -9.76 0.94
CA LEU A 211 -2.94 -9.11 0.53
C LEU A 211 -1.77 -10.11 0.58
N LEU A 212 -1.67 -10.92 1.64
CA LEU A 212 -0.68 -12.00 1.74
C LEU A 212 -0.79 -12.98 0.55
N ARG A 213 -2.01 -13.41 0.20
CA ARG A 213 -2.26 -14.33 -0.92
C ARG A 213 -1.77 -13.74 -2.24
N LEU A 214 -2.03 -12.45 -2.49
CA LEU A 214 -1.61 -11.76 -3.70
C LEU A 214 -0.08 -11.64 -3.80
N TRP A 215 0.59 -11.27 -2.70
CA TRP A 215 2.05 -11.24 -2.65
C TRP A 215 2.66 -12.62 -2.92
N HIS A 216 2.15 -13.67 -2.27
CA HIS A 216 2.62 -15.03 -2.51
C HIS A 216 2.46 -15.46 -3.96
N LEU A 217 1.29 -15.18 -4.56
CA LEU A 217 1.00 -15.56 -5.93
C LEU A 217 1.95 -14.88 -6.92
N ILE A 218 2.11 -13.56 -6.85
CA ILE A 218 2.95 -12.80 -7.78
C ILE A 218 4.42 -13.22 -7.66
N VAL A 219 4.94 -13.32 -6.43
CA VAL A 219 6.33 -13.70 -6.19
C VAL A 219 6.61 -15.13 -6.71
N ARG A 220 5.71 -16.08 -6.46
CA ARG A 220 5.84 -17.46 -6.98
C ARG A 220 5.76 -17.53 -8.49
N THR A 221 4.83 -16.79 -9.12
CA THR A 221 4.77 -16.69 -10.58
C THR A 221 6.08 -16.16 -11.15
N CYS A 222 6.66 -15.12 -10.55
CA CYS A 222 7.93 -14.56 -11.01
C CYS A 222 9.09 -15.55 -10.86
N MET A 223 9.16 -16.30 -9.75
CA MET A 223 10.20 -17.32 -9.56
C MET A 223 10.09 -18.50 -10.54
N ASN A 224 8.86 -18.92 -10.88
CA ASN A 224 8.63 -20.05 -11.79
C ASN A 224 8.80 -19.69 -13.27
N GLU A 225 8.83 -18.40 -13.59
CA GLU A 225 8.88 -17.90 -14.97
C GLU A 225 10.04 -16.90 -15.14
N PRO A 226 11.30 -17.38 -15.11
CA PRO A 226 12.48 -16.51 -15.12
C PRO A 226 12.62 -15.69 -16.41
N THR A 227 12.02 -16.14 -17.51
CA THR A 227 11.94 -15.37 -18.76
C THR A 227 11.21 -14.04 -18.60
N ARG A 228 10.36 -13.86 -17.57
CA ARG A 228 9.71 -12.59 -17.27
C ARG A 228 10.68 -11.50 -16.81
N ALA A 229 11.90 -11.86 -16.38
CA ALA A 229 12.92 -10.89 -16.02
C ALA A 229 13.34 -10.00 -17.21
N THR A 230 13.28 -10.53 -18.43
CA THR A 230 13.68 -9.82 -19.66
C THR A 230 12.55 -8.97 -20.25
N PHE A 231 11.36 -8.98 -19.66
CA PHE A 231 10.26 -8.13 -20.09
C PHE A 231 10.64 -6.65 -19.94
N ASN A 232 10.20 -5.84 -20.91
CA ASN A 232 10.55 -4.43 -20.98
C ASN A 232 10.12 -3.71 -19.69
N VAL A 233 11.02 -2.88 -19.17
CA VAL A 233 10.65 -1.84 -18.23
C VAL A 233 9.83 -0.84 -19.04
N ALA A 234 8.51 -0.78 -18.82
CA ALA A 234 7.71 0.26 -19.43
C ALA A 234 8.36 1.62 -19.12
N PRO A 235 8.62 2.48 -20.12
CA PRO A 235 9.26 3.76 -19.87
C PRO A 235 8.44 4.50 -18.81
N VAL A 236 9.11 4.92 -17.74
CA VAL A 236 8.54 5.86 -16.78
C VAL A 236 8.17 7.09 -17.61
N ALA A 237 6.88 7.38 -17.74
CA ALA A 237 6.46 8.61 -18.39
C ALA A 237 7.17 9.76 -17.66
N ALA A 238 7.95 10.54 -18.42
CA ALA A 238 8.61 11.70 -17.87
C ALA A 238 7.55 12.60 -17.20
N PRO A 239 7.86 13.19 -16.04
CA PRO A 239 6.92 14.10 -15.38
C PRO A 239 6.60 15.24 -16.35
N VAL A 240 5.30 15.48 -16.56
CA VAL A 240 4.79 16.76 -17.08
C VAL A 240 4.76 17.74 -15.93
#